data_AF-A0A538RQV0-F1
#
_entry.id   AF-A0A538RQV0-F1
#
_cell.length_a   1.000
_cell.length_b   1.000
_cell.length_c   1.000
_cell.angle_alpha   90.00
_cell.angle_beta   90.00
_cell.angle_gamma   90.00
#
_symmetry.space_group_name_H-M   'P 1'
#
loop_
_entity.id
_entity.type
_entity.pdbx_description
1 polymer ?
#
loop_
_entity_poly.entity_id
_entity_poly.type
_entity_poly.pdbx_seq_one_letter_code
_entity_poly.pdbx_strand_id
1 'polypeptide(L)'
;MPSGKAYATRGPKPVRALKEVGLTPTLIAEAPTTDGVIATLRREDLRGHRVGLTLYSEPNPVLVKFLEDSGATVDTVMPYVYAPAADADRILQLIEQMNRKEIDAIVFTSSPQVDRLYEVAAERGQSEALRTGLTKTRVAAVGPVVADNLRGRGARVDLCPEQGFVMKNLVQMIKRALEWHA
;
A
#
# COMPACT_ATOMS: atom_id res chain seq x y z
N MET A 1 -21.17 11.24 21.24
CA MET A 1 -20.16 12.23 20.77
C MET A 1 -20.42 13.57 21.44
N PRO A 2 -19.40 14.28 21.97
CA PRO A 2 -19.58 15.67 22.45
C PRO A 2 -19.98 16.57 21.28
N SER A 3 -20.63 17.72 21.57
CA SER A 3 -21.27 18.64 20.61
C SER A 3 -20.32 19.43 19.69
N GLY A 4 -19.16 18.87 19.33
CA GLY A 4 -18.14 19.45 18.45
C GLY A 4 -17.72 18.51 17.33
N LYS A 5 -16.93 19.03 16.37
CA LYS A 5 -16.38 18.22 15.28
C LYS A 5 -15.47 17.11 15.85
N ALA A 6 -15.76 15.87 15.51
CA ALA A 6 -14.92 14.71 15.84
C ALA A 6 -14.05 14.32 14.63
N TYR A 7 -12.82 13.91 14.89
CA TYR A 7 -11.89 13.45 13.85
C TYR A 7 -11.41 12.04 14.19
N ALA A 8 -11.71 11.10 13.30
CA ALA A 8 -11.26 9.72 13.42
C ALA A 8 -10.09 9.46 12.46
N THR A 9 -9.11 8.69 12.91
CA THR A 9 -7.97 8.29 12.08
C THR A 9 -7.82 6.78 12.07
N ARG A 10 -7.41 6.22 10.92
CA ARG A 10 -7.10 4.79 10.79
C ARG A 10 -5.87 4.35 11.59
N GLY A 11 -5.06 5.27 12.09
CA GLY A 11 -3.86 4.92 12.86
C GLY A 11 -2.94 6.12 13.11
N PRO A 12 -1.69 5.88 13.58
CA PRO A 12 -0.83 6.94 14.12
C PRO A 12 -0.27 7.91 13.07
N LYS A 13 -0.14 7.50 11.80
CA LYS A 13 0.39 8.38 10.74
C LYS A 13 -0.54 9.58 10.44
N PRO A 14 -1.84 9.37 10.16
CA PRO A 14 -2.78 10.48 10.00
C PRO A 14 -2.91 11.40 11.22
N VAL A 15 -2.66 10.91 12.45
CA VAL A 15 -2.66 11.75 13.66
C VAL A 15 -1.65 12.89 13.53
N ARG A 16 -0.46 12.61 13.00
CA ARG A 16 0.56 13.63 12.77
C ARG A 16 0.13 14.63 11.70
N ALA A 17 -0.42 14.15 10.58
CA ALA A 17 -0.91 15.01 9.51
C ALA A 17 -2.05 15.94 9.96
N LEU A 18 -2.97 15.44 10.80
CA LEU A 18 -4.02 16.28 11.39
C LEU A 18 -3.43 17.39 12.28
N LYS A 19 -2.42 17.07 13.10
CA LYS A 19 -1.77 18.07 13.97
C LYS A 19 -1.10 19.19 13.17
N GLU A 20 -0.49 18.87 12.03
CA GLU A 20 0.14 19.85 11.14
C GLU A 20 -0.86 20.88 10.58
N VAL A 21 -2.15 20.52 10.51
CA VAL A 21 -3.25 21.43 10.10
C VAL A 21 -4.09 21.94 11.28
N GLY A 22 -3.61 21.80 12.52
CA GLY A 22 -4.28 22.30 13.72
C GLY A 22 -5.47 21.46 14.20
N LEU A 23 -5.59 20.22 13.73
CA LEU A 23 -6.67 19.30 14.10
C LEU A 23 -6.15 18.21 15.06
N THR A 24 -6.97 17.84 16.04
CA THR A 24 -6.66 16.75 16.97
C THR A 24 -7.67 15.62 16.81
N PRO A 25 -7.23 14.37 16.53
CA PRO A 25 -8.13 13.24 16.46
C PRO A 25 -8.72 12.91 17.82
N THR A 26 -10.03 12.72 17.85
CA THR A 26 -10.77 12.22 19.01
C THR A 26 -10.81 10.69 19.05
N LEU A 27 -10.63 10.06 17.88
CA LEU A 27 -10.63 8.60 17.73
C LEU A 27 -9.46 8.15 16.87
N ILE A 28 -8.78 7.09 17.30
CA ILE A 28 -7.70 6.44 16.57
C ILE A 28 -8.02 4.95 16.54
N ALA A 29 -8.10 4.37 15.35
CA ALA A 29 -8.37 2.95 15.22
C ALA A 29 -7.24 2.11 15.82
N GLU A 30 -7.60 1.08 16.59
CA GLU A 30 -6.65 0.16 17.22
C GLU A 30 -5.86 -0.63 16.16
N ALA A 31 -6.55 -1.09 15.11
CA ALA A 31 -5.93 -1.75 13.96
C ALA A 31 -6.06 -0.87 12.70
N PRO A 32 -4.97 -0.69 11.91
CA PRO A 32 -4.98 0.15 10.72
C PRO A 32 -5.56 -0.59 9.50
N THR A 33 -6.77 -1.12 9.64
CA THR A 33 -7.54 -1.81 8.61
C THR A 33 -8.97 -1.26 8.56
N THR A 34 -9.72 -1.54 7.49
CA THR A 34 -11.16 -1.19 7.42
C THR A 34 -11.91 -1.78 8.61
N ASP A 35 -11.68 -3.06 8.92
CA ASP A 35 -12.32 -3.72 10.06
C ASP A 35 -11.95 -3.10 11.41
N GLY A 36 -10.69 -2.69 11.58
CA GLY A 36 -10.25 -1.99 12.79
C GLY A 36 -10.91 -0.61 12.97
N VAL A 37 -11.10 0.12 11.88
CA VAL A 37 -11.86 1.39 11.88
C VAL A 37 -13.32 1.13 12.23
N ILE A 38 -13.96 0.14 11.60
CA ILE A 38 -15.35 -0.24 11.88
C ILE A 38 -15.51 -0.65 13.34
N ALA A 39 -14.62 -1.49 13.87
CA ALA A 39 -14.66 -1.92 15.26
C ALA A 39 -14.57 -0.75 16.26
N THR A 40 -13.77 0.26 15.90
CA THR A 40 -13.62 1.49 16.70
C THR A 40 -14.91 2.33 16.64
N LEU A 41 -15.43 2.59 15.43
CA LEU A 41 -16.62 3.41 15.23
C LEU A 41 -17.91 2.76 15.73
N ARG A 42 -17.96 1.43 15.81
CA ARG A 42 -19.13 0.69 16.36
C ARG A 42 -19.42 1.05 17.82
N ARG A 43 -18.45 1.62 18.54
CA ARG A 43 -18.60 2.07 19.93
C ARG A 43 -19.26 3.47 20.04
N GLU A 44 -19.52 4.12 18.90
CA GLU A 44 -20.02 5.49 18.83
C GLU A 44 -21.47 5.55 18.32
N ASP A 45 -22.23 6.56 18.75
CA ASP A 45 -23.56 6.84 18.17
C ASP A 45 -23.41 7.76 16.95
N LEU A 46 -23.59 7.18 15.76
CA LEU A 46 -23.45 7.87 14.48
C LEU A 46 -24.78 8.35 13.90
N ARG A 47 -25.92 8.05 14.55
CA ARG A 47 -27.24 8.39 14.01
C ARG A 47 -27.39 9.90 13.85
N GLY A 48 -27.86 10.32 12.68
CA GLY A 48 -28.07 11.73 12.34
C GLY A 48 -26.78 12.54 12.15
N HIS A 49 -25.60 11.92 12.28
CA HIS A 49 -24.34 12.61 12.02
C HIS A 49 -24.04 12.63 10.53
N ARG A 50 -23.35 13.69 10.09
CA ARG A 50 -22.80 13.80 8.74
C ARG A 50 -21.30 13.55 8.79
N VAL A 51 -20.82 12.57 8.03
CA VAL A 51 -19.44 12.07 8.08
C VAL A 51 -18.75 12.35 6.76
N GLY A 52 -17.71 13.20 6.80
CA GLY A 52 -16.76 13.34 5.70
C GLY A 52 -15.76 12.19 5.73
N LEU A 53 -15.78 11.33 4.72
CA LEU A 53 -14.89 10.17 4.60
C LEU A 53 -13.83 10.41 3.53
N THR A 54 -12.58 10.61 3.95
CA THR A 54 -11.45 10.61 3.01
C THR A 54 -11.11 9.18 2.60
N LEU A 55 -11.30 8.88 1.32
CA LEU A 55 -10.94 7.61 0.70
C LEU A 55 -9.49 7.66 0.20
N TYR A 56 -8.95 6.48 -0.13
CA TYR A 56 -7.67 6.35 -0.81
C TYR A 56 -7.91 6.39 -2.33
N SER A 57 -7.03 5.78 -3.11
CA SER A 57 -7.16 5.67 -4.57
C SER A 57 -8.30 4.79 -5.07
N GLU A 58 -9.08 4.17 -4.18
CA GLU A 58 -10.16 3.24 -4.51
C GLU A 58 -11.36 3.42 -3.57
N PRO A 59 -12.58 3.07 -4.02
CA PRO A 59 -13.77 3.04 -3.17
C PRO A 59 -13.63 2.07 -1.99
N ASN A 60 -14.27 2.38 -0.85
CA ASN A 60 -14.37 1.47 0.28
C ASN A 60 -15.86 1.20 0.62
N PRO A 61 -16.56 0.37 -0.19
CA PRO A 61 -18.00 0.16 -0.03
C PRO A 61 -18.35 -0.47 1.32
N VAL A 62 -17.45 -1.28 1.90
CA VAL A 62 -17.65 -1.90 3.22
C VAL A 62 -17.75 -0.84 4.31
N LEU A 63 -16.82 0.13 4.33
CA LEU A 63 -16.83 1.20 5.32
C LEU A 63 -18.00 2.17 5.12
N VAL A 64 -18.28 2.55 3.87
CA VAL A 64 -19.41 3.43 3.53
C VAL A 64 -20.72 2.81 3.99
N LYS A 65 -20.97 1.54 3.63
CA LYS A 65 -22.18 0.82 4.01
C LYS A 65 -22.33 0.76 5.54
N PHE A 66 -21.26 0.46 6.27
CA PHE A 66 -21.31 0.43 7.73
C PHE A 66 -21.73 1.77 8.35
N LEU A 67 -21.19 2.89 7.84
CA LEU A 67 -21.54 4.23 8.33
C LEU A 67 -23.02 4.56 8.06
N GLU A 68 -23.50 4.26 6.85
CA GLU A 68 -24.90 4.47 6.45
C GLU A 68 -25.86 3.58 7.26
N ASP A 69 -25.55 2.30 7.40
CA ASP A 69 -26.32 1.35 8.23
C ASP A 69 -26.35 1.79 9.71
N SER A 70 -25.34 2.54 10.16
CA SER A 70 -25.28 3.13 11.51
C SER A 70 -26.06 4.46 11.63
N GLY A 71 -26.76 4.87 10.57
CA GLY A 71 -27.62 6.05 10.53
C GLY A 71 -26.89 7.37 10.24
N ALA A 72 -25.66 7.34 9.75
CA ALA A 72 -24.94 8.53 9.31
C ALA A 72 -25.22 8.87 7.84
N THR A 73 -25.11 10.15 7.49
CA THR A 73 -24.99 10.60 6.08
C THR A 73 -23.51 10.71 5.73
N VAL A 74 -23.07 10.07 4.65
CA VAL A 74 -21.63 9.99 4.29
C VAL A 74 -21.34 10.81 3.04
N ASP A 75 -20.39 11.75 3.15
CA ASP A 75 -19.80 12.44 2.00
C ASP A 75 -18.38 11.90 1.77
N THR A 76 -18.14 11.26 0.63
CA THR A 76 -16.81 10.73 0.31
C THR A 76 -15.96 11.76 -0.44
N VAL A 77 -14.68 11.81 -0.10
CA VAL A 77 -13.67 12.62 -0.82
C VAL A 77 -12.51 11.71 -1.15
N MET A 78 -12.19 11.60 -2.44
CA MET A 78 -11.02 10.86 -2.94
C MET A 78 -10.00 11.89 -3.45
N PRO A 79 -9.03 12.31 -2.62
CA PRO A 79 -8.15 13.43 -2.93
C PRO A 79 -7.13 13.11 -4.04
N TYR A 80 -6.91 11.83 -4.34
CA TYR A 80 -6.04 11.38 -5.41
C TYR A 80 -6.56 10.05 -5.98
N VAL A 81 -6.23 9.80 -7.24
CA VAL A 81 -6.40 8.49 -7.91
C VAL A 81 -5.05 8.05 -8.44
N TYR A 82 -4.80 6.74 -8.48
CA TYR A 82 -3.65 6.24 -9.24
C TYR A 82 -3.96 6.40 -10.73
N ALA A 83 -3.11 7.14 -11.45
CA ALA A 83 -3.18 7.26 -12.89
C ALA A 83 -2.24 6.20 -13.51
N PRO A 84 -2.75 5.06 -14.01
CA PRO A 84 -1.91 3.96 -14.48
C PRO A 84 -1.04 4.31 -15.70
N ALA A 85 -1.41 5.35 -16.46
CA ALA A 85 -0.74 5.70 -17.71
C ALA A 85 0.64 6.37 -17.52
N ALA A 86 0.96 6.91 -16.35
CA ALA A 86 2.08 7.84 -16.20
C ALA A 86 3.49 7.21 -16.25
N ASP A 87 3.62 5.88 -16.18
CA ASP A 87 4.94 5.25 -15.94
C ASP A 87 5.23 4.00 -16.79
N ALA A 88 4.44 3.72 -17.82
CA ALA A 88 4.65 2.52 -18.65
C ALA A 88 6.07 2.48 -19.25
N ASP A 89 6.55 3.61 -19.80
CA ASP A 89 7.88 3.69 -20.40
C ASP A 89 9.01 3.51 -19.37
N ARG A 90 8.82 4.02 -18.14
CA ARG A 90 9.78 3.81 -17.04
C ARG A 90 9.83 2.35 -16.60
N ILE A 91 8.69 1.66 -16.58
CA ILE A 91 8.63 0.23 -16.28
C ILE A 91 9.36 -0.58 -17.37
N LEU A 92 9.20 -0.19 -18.64
CA LEU A 92 9.94 -0.83 -19.74
C LEU A 92 11.46 -0.61 -19.61
N GLN A 93 11.89 0.61 -19.28
CA GLN A 93 13.30 0.91 -18.99
C GLN A 93 13.83 0.10 -17.81
N LEU A 94 13.04 -0.04 -16.74
CA LEU A 94 13.40 -0.87 -15.58
C LEU A 94 13.62 -2.34 -15.99
N ILE A 95 12.75 -2.89 -16.84
CA ILE A 95 12.89 -4.25 -17.37
C ILE A 95 14.19 -4.38 -18.19
N GLU A 96 14.51 -3.40 -19.03
CA GLU A 96 15.75 -3.38 -19.80
C GLU A 96 16.99 -3.33 -18.89
N GLN A 97 17.00 -2.45 -17.89
CA GLN A 97 18.10 -2.32 -16.93
C GLN A 97 18.34 -3.62 -16.15
N MET A 98 17.27 -4.29 -15.70
CA MET A 98 17.39 -5.63 -15.10
C MET A 98 18.01 -6.65 -16.05
N ASN A 99 17.64 -6.62 -17.34
CA ASN A 99 18.19 -7.52 -18.34
C ASN A 99 19.68 -7.28 -18.63
N ARG A 100 20.11 -6.03 -18.54
CA ARG A 100 21.49 -5.56 -18.68
C ARG A 100 22.33 -5.75 -17.40
N LYS A 101 21.72 -6.24 -16.31
CA LYS A 101 22.35 -6.40 -14.98
C LYS A 101 22.84 -5.08 -14.39
N GLU A 102 22.13 -3.99 -14.67
CA GLU A 102 22.41 -2.66 -14.12
C GLU A 102 21.71 -2.43 -12.77
N ILE A 103 20.93 -3.40 -12.32
CA ILE A 103 20.18 -3.38 -11.08
C ILE A 103 20.56 -4.62 -10.27
N ASP A 104 21.15 -4.40 -9.10
CA ASP A 104 21.53 -5.50 -8.21
C ASP A 104 20.33 -6.12 -7.50
N ALA A 105 19.36 -5.28 -7.11
CA ALA A 105 18.15 -5.69 -6.43
C ALA A 105 16.93 -4.84 -6.78
N ILE A 106 15.76 -5.47 -6.82
CA ILE A 106 14.45 -4.83 -6.97
C ILE A 106 13.60 -5.10 -5.73
N VAL A 107 12.90 -4.08 -5.25
CA VAL A 107 12.15 -4.12 -3.98
C VAL A 107 10.67 -3.84 -4.21
N PHE A 108 9.82 -4.75 -3.74
CA PHE A 108 8.36 -4.62 -3.78
C PHE A 108 7.80 -4.41 -2.37
N THR A 109 7.10 -3.30 -2.19
CA THR A 109 6.48 -2.91 -0.91
C THR A 109 4.98 -3.17 -0.85
N SER A 110 4.37 -3.52 -1.98
CA SER A 110 2.93 -3.73 -2.09
C SER A 110 2.61 -4.59 -3.32
N SER A 111 1.53 -5.39 -3.24
CA SER A 111 1.06 -6.21 -4.36
C SER A 111 0.72 -5.41 -5.62
N PRO A 112 0.09 -4.21 -5.55
CA PRO A 112 -0.21 -3.42 -6.75
C PRO A 112 1.02 -3.06 -7.60
N GLN A 113 2.22 -2.94 -6.99
CA GLN A 113 3.46 -2.71 -7.73
C GLN A 113 3.85 -3.93 -8.57
N VAL A 114 3.64 -5.13 -8.03
CA VAL A 114 3.85 -6.40 -8.75
C VAL A 114 2.83 -6.50 -9.88
N ASP A 115 1.56 -6.27 -9.57
CA ASP A 115 0.47 -6.37 -10.54
C ASP A 115 0.73 -5.43 -11.73
N ARG A 116 1.06 -4.16 -11.46
CA ARG A 116 1.34 -3.17 -12.51
C ARG A 116 2.56 -3.50 -13.36
N LEU A 117 3.65 -4.00 -12.76
CA LEU A 117 4.86 -4.38 -13.49
C LEU A 117 4.55 -5.47 -14.53
N TYR A 118 3.78 -6.48 -14.13
CA TYR A 118 3.39 -7.57 -15.01
C TYR A 118 2.33 -7.15 -16.04
N GLU A 119 1.36 -6.32 -15.67
CA GLU A 119 0.38 -5.76 -16.62
C GLU A 119 1.07 -5.00 -17.75
N VAL A 120 1.97 -4.06 -17.42
CA VAL A 120 2.69 -3.28 -18.44
C VAL A 120 3.57 -4.18 -19.30
N ALA A 121 4.25 -5.16 -18.69
CA ALA A 121 5.03 -6.12 -19.45
C ALA A 121 4.15 -6.91 -20.43
N ALA A 122 2.96 -7.36 -20.03
CA ALA A 122 2.02 -8.06 -20.89
C ALA A 122 1.47 -7.16 -22.00
N GLU A 123 0.98 -5.97 -21.66
CA GLU A 123 0.43 -4.96 -22.60
C GLU A 123 1.44 -4.57 -23.70
N ARG A 124 2.74 -4.65 -23.40
CA ARG A 124 3.84 -4.26 -24.29
C ARG A 124 4.62 -5.44 -24.89
N GLY A 125 4.19 -6.68 -24.65
CA GLY A 125 4.86 -7.88 -25.17
C GLY A 125 6.24 -8.16 -24.57
N GLN A 126 6.50 -7.67 -23.36
CA GLN A 126 7.77 -7.79 -22.61
C GLN A 126 7.73 -8.81 -21.48
N SER A 127 6.73 -9.70 -21.42
CA SER A 127 6.61 -10.71 -20.36
C SER A 127 7.85 -11.60 -20.21
N GLU A 128 8.42 -12.06 -21.32
CA GLU A 128 9.65 -12.88 -21.29
C GLU A 128 10.89 -12.07 -20.87
N ALA A 129 10.96 -10.81 -21.29
CA ALA A 129 12.01 -9.90 -20.86
C ALA A 129 11.92 -9.63 -19.36
N LEU A 130 10.71 -9.41 -18.82
CA LEU A 130 10.48 -9.28 -17.38
C LEU A 130 10.93 -10.54 -16.63
N ARG A 131 10.50 -11.72 -17.09
CA ARG A 131 10.90 -13.00 -16.48
C ARG A 131 12.43 -13.13 -16.43
N THR A 132 13.11 -12.81 -17.53
CA THR A 132 14.58 -12.85 -17.63
C THR A 132 15.25 -11.80 -16.75
N GLY A 133 14.69 -10.59 -16.67
CA GLY A 133 15.19 -9.54 -15.79
C GLY A 133 15.09 -9.92 -14.31
N LEU A 134 13.96 -10.49 -13.90
CA LEU A 134 13.75 -11.00 -12.55
C LEU A 134 14.67 -12.19 -12.23
N THR A 135 15.08 -13.00 -13.21
CA THR A 135 16.08 -14.05 -12.95
C THR A 135 17.50 -13.52 -12.81
N LYS A 136 17.79 -12.32 -13.31
CA LYS A 136 19.11 -11.67 -13.22
C LYS A 136 19.24 -10.72 -12.04
N THR A 137 18.14 -10.33 -11.41
CA THR A 137 18.08 -9.30 -10.37
C THR A 137 17.66 -9.91 -9.04
N ARG A 138 18.22 -9.49 -7.91
CA ARG A 138 17.79 -10.00 -6.60
C ARG A 138 16.41 -9.44 -6.23
N VAL A 139 15.43 -10.30 -5.96
CA VAL A 139 14.04 -9.88 -5.74
C VAL A 139 13.74 -9.83 -4.25
N ALA A 140 13.29 -8.66 -3.77
CA ALA A 140 12.96 -8.40 -2.39
C ALA A 140 11.48 -8.04 -2.20
N ALA A 141 10.84 -8.62 -1.19
CA ALA A 141 9.46 -8.34 -0.81
C ALA A 141 9.40 -7.90 0.65
N VAL A 142 8.57 -6.89 0.96
CA VAL A 142 8.44 -6.38 2.33
C VAL A 142 7.78 -7.34 3.31
N GLY A 143 6.97 -8.28 2.80
CA GLY A 143 6.23 -9.25 3.60
C GLY A 143 5.54 -10.33 2.76
N PRO A 144 4.89 -11.31 3.43
CA PRO A 144 4.43 -12.55 2.82
C PRO A 144 3.41 -12.33 1.70
N VAL A 145 2.46 -11.40 1.87
CA VAL A 145 1.43 -11.11 0.85
C VAL A 145 2.05 -10.72 -0.50
N VAL A 146 3.10 -9.91 -0.49
CA VAL A 146 3.79 -9.47 -1.71
C VAL A 146 4.65 -10.61 -2.27
N ALA A 147 5.31 -11.37 -1.39
CA ALA A 147 6.12 -12.51 -1.78
C ALA A 147 5.29 -13.61 -2.46
N ASP A 148 4.09 -13.87 -1.95
CA ASP A 148 3.20 -14.89 -2.49
C ASP A 148 2.60 -14.47 -3.84
N ASN A 149 2.31 -13.18 -4.05
CA ASN A 149 1.93 -12.65 -5.37
C ASN A 149 3.05 -12.88 -6.40
N LEU A 150 4.30 -12.52 -6.07
CA LEU A 150 5.46 -12.76 -6.92
C LEU A 150 5.63 -14.25 -7.27
N ARG A 151 5.60 -15.13 -6.26
CA ARG A 151 5.73 -16.58 -6.45
C ARG A 151 4.60 -17.16 -7.30
N GLY A 152 3.36 -16.71 -7.08
CA GLY A 152 2.20 -17.11 -7.88
C GLY A 152 2.34 -16.76 -9.36
N ARG A 153 3.16 -15.76 -9.69
CA ARG A 153 3.51 -15.35 -11.06
C ARG A 153 4.85 -15.94 -11.56
N GLY A 154 5.39 -16.93 -10.85
CA GLY A 154 6.63 -17.64 -11.21
C GLY A 154 7.92 -16.89 -10.91
N ALA A 155 7.88 -15.75 -10.20
CA ALA A 155 9.10 -15.06 -9.76
C ALA A 155 9.65 -15.70 -8.48
N ARG A 156 10.99 -15.73 -8.36
CA ARG A 156 11.64 -16.03 -7.09
C ARG A 156 11.54 -14.83 -6.14
N VAL A 157 11.64 -15.09 -4.84
CA VAL A 157 11.79 -14.06 -3.81
C VAL A 157 13.02 -14.41 -3.00
N ASP A 158 14.09 -13.65 -3.23
CA ASP A 158 15.41 -13.89 -2.62
C ASP A 158 15.47 -13.32 -1.19
N LEU A 159 14.65 -12.31 -0.90
CA LEU A 159 14.69 -11.55 0.34
C LEU A 159 13.26 -11.22 0.80
N CYS A 160 12.83 -11.78 1.94
CA CYS A 160 11.61 -11.36 2.64
C CYS A 160 11.81 -11.51 4.16
N PRO A 161 11.58 -10.46 4.99
CA PRO A 161 11.64 -10.60 6.44
C PRO A 161 10.60 -11.61 6.93
N GLU A 162 10.96 -12.45 7.90
CA GLU A 162 10.03 -13.39 8.54
C GLU A 162 9.05 -12.70 9.49
N GLN A 163 9.49 -11.57 10.06
CA GLN A 163 8.72 -10.77 11.01
C GLN A 163 9.08 -9.28 10.90
N GLY A 164 8.19 -8.42 11.38
CA GLY A 164 8.38 -6.98 11.32
C GLY A 164 8.49 -6.49 9.87
N PHE A 165 7.38 -6.58 9.12
CA PHE A 165 7.25 -6.23 7.70
C PHE A 165 7.33 -4.71 7.47
N VAL A 166 8.49 -4.14 7.80
CA VAL A 166 8.80 -2.72 7.70
C VAL A 166 10.06 -2.51 6.87
N MET A 167 10.12 -1.38 6.16
CA MET A 167 11.23 -1.05 5.27
C MET A 167 12.59 -1.13 5.95
N LYS A 168 12.69 -0.72 7.22
CA LYS A 168 13.93 -0.81 8.01
C LYS A 168 14.51 -2.22 8.01
N ASN A 169 13.69 -3.23 8.30
CA ASN A 169 14.16 -4.61 8.40
C ASN A 169 14.54 -5.16 7.02
N LEU A 170 13.76 -4.84 6.00
CA LEU A 170 14.06 -5.24 4.63
C LEU A 170 15.38 -4.65 4.13
N VAL A 171 15.62 -3.36 4.37
CA VAL A 171 16.88 -2.68 3.98
C VAL A 171 18.08 -3.29 4.67
N GLN A 172 17.99 -3.62 5.97
CA GLN A 172 19.09 -4.30 6.67
C GLN A 172 19.41 -5.67 6.06
N MET A 173 18.38 -6.38 5.62
CA MET A 173 18.54 -7.69 5.00
C MET A 173 19.14 -7.58 3.59
N ILE A 174 18.72 -6.59 2.81
CA ILE A 174 19.33 -6.26 1.50
C ILE A 174 20.81 -5.91 1.68
N LYS A 175 21.15 -5.05 2.66
CA LYS A 175 22.54 -4.66 2.94
C LYS A 175 23.43 -5.88 3.20
N ARG A 176 22.94 -6.85 3.99
CA ARG A 176 23.68 -8.09 4.28
C ARG A 176 23.82 -8.97 3.03
N ALA A 177 22.79 -9.04 2.21
CA ALA A 177 22.73 -9.92 1.03
C ALA A 177 23.55 -9.42 -0.17
N LEU A 178 23.82 -8.11 -0.25
CA LEU A 178 24.62 -7.51 -1.31
C LEU A 178 26.10 -7.28 -0.92
N GLU A 179 26.53 -7.78 0.25
CA GLU A 179 27.90 -7.59 0.77
C GLU A 179 28.37 -6.13 0.70
N TRP A 180 27.47 -5.17 0.95
CA TRP A 180 27.79 -3.75 0.88
C TRP A 180 28.69 -3.37 2.05
N HIS A 181 30.00 -3.55 1.86
CA HIS A 181 31.03 -2.97 2.70
C HIS A 181 31.06 -1.47 2.40
N ALA A 182 30.54 -0.69 3.35
CA ALA A 182 30.59 0.76 3.32
C ALA A 182 32.03 1.26 3.44
#